data_AF-A0A962PAQ5-F1
#
_entry.id   AF-A0A962PAQ5-F1
#
_cell.length_a   1.000
_cell.length_b   1.000
_cell.length_c   1.000
_cell.angle_alpha   90.00
_cell.angle_beta   90.00
_cell.angle_gamma   90.00
#
_symmetry.space_group_name_H-M   'P 1'
#
loop_
_entity.id
_entity.type
_entity.pdbx_description
1 polymer ?
#
loop_
_entity_poly.entity_id
_entity_poly.type
_entity_poly.pdbx_seq_one_letter_code
_entity_poly.pdbx_strand_id
1 'polypeptide(L)'
;MATGPSGTGPGAPAYAGGRVTVLVLVTVVMLLAAGYLYYRDRTAIPVPSNVLKPGNDTRLAVVTEPGFSAFVALVGEQELTVMDFTRPMPLDPPPDGWWHRRFLTRRAMDLSFGSIGGEQALRLATDNSASMLFRFVEVPLDRYPLLAWRWLIEDPIESDRDELTRAGDDHPARLFIS
;
A
#
# COMPACT_ATOMS: atom_id res chain seq x y z
N MET A 1 -28.85 30.97 82.64
CA MET A 1 -29.65 30.85 81.39
C MET A 1 -28.92 31.62 80.31
N ALA A 2 -28.23 30.92 79.41
CA ALA A 2 -27.87 31.32 78.04
C ALA A 2 -26.81 30.33 77.51
N THR A 3 -27.28 29.41 76.69
CA THR A 3 -26.54 28.42 75.89
C THR A 3 -25.87 29.08 74.69
N GLY A 4 -24.66 28.63 74.33
CA GLY A 4 -24.01 28.94 73.05
C GLY A 4 -23.15 27.77 72.56
N PRO A 5 -23.12 27.45 71.25
CA PRO A 5 -22.99 26.08 70.79
C PRO A 5 -21.58 25.68 70.32
N SER A 6 -21.36 24.38 70.38
CA SER A 6 -20.24 23.59 69.86
C SER A 6 -20.10 23.70 68.34
N GLY A 7 -18.95 24.18 67.86
CA GLY A 7 -18.57 24.16 66.45
C GLY A 7 -17.80 22.89 66.09
N THR A 8 -18.45 22.03 65.29
CA THR A 8 -17.85 20.94 64.53
C THR A 8 -16.91 21.47 63.45
N GLY A 9 -15.65 21.02 63.44
CA GLY A 9 -14.68 21.35 62.39
C GLY A 9 -15.02 20.69 61.05
N PRO A 10 -14.64 21.30 59.91
CA PRO A 10 -14.91 20.74 58.60
C PRO A 10 -14.03 19.51 58.33
N GLY A 11 -14.67 18.41 57.93
CA GLY A 11 -14.01 17.20 57.46
C GLY A 11 -13.17 17.46 56.21
N ALA A 12 -11.99 16.85 56.17
CA ALA A 12 -11.15 16.82 54.98
C ALA A 12 -11.89 16.13 53.81
N PRO A 13 -11.77 16.61 52.56
CA PRO A 13 -12.36 15.93 51.42
C PRO A 13 -11.67 14.57 51.21
N ALA A 14 -12.47 13.51 51.21
CA ALA A 14 -12.04 12.18 50.80
C ALA A 14 -11.59 12.23 49.33
N TYR A 15 -10.36 11.80 49.06
CA TYR A 15 -9.77 11.73 47.73
C TYR A 15 -10.64 10.91 46.77
N ALA A 16 -11.37 11.59 45.88
CA ALA A 16 -12.07 10.99 44.73
C ALA A 16 -11.11 10.58 43.58
N GLY A 17 -9.81 10.43 43.87
CA GLY A 17 -8.75 10.21 42.87
C GLY A 17 -8.81 8.83 42.20
N GLY A 18 -9.26 7.79 42.89
CA GLY A 18 -9.18 6.41 42.37
C GLY A 18 -10.05 6.15 41.14
N ARG A 19 -11.27 6.69 41.08
CA ARG A 19 -12.20 6.45 39.95
C ARG A 19 -11.83 7.25 38.70
N VAL A 20 -11.37 8.48 38.88
CA VAL A 20 -10.95 9.35 37.77
C VAL A 20 -9.63 8.87 37.17
N THR A 21 -8.65 8.48 38.00
CA THR A 21 -7.37 7.94 37.52
C THR A 21 -7.53 6.62 36.75
N VAL A 22 -8.40 5.71 37.22
CA VAL A 22 -8.67 4.45 36.50
C VAL A 22 -9.38 4.71 35.17
N LEU A 23 -10.36 5.63 35.12
CA LEU A 23 -11.04 5.98 33.87
C LEU A 23 -10.07 6.58 32.84
N VAL A 24 -9.22 7.53 33.27
CA VAL A 24 -8.20 8.15 32.42
C VAL A 24 -7.20 7.10 31.90
N LEU A 25 -6.76 6.18 32.76
CA LEU A 25 -5.84 5.11 32.37
C LEU A 25 -6.46 4.19 31.30
N VAL A 26 -7.71 3.76 31.49
CA VAL A 26 -8.43 2.92 30.53
C VAL A 26 -8.59 3.63 29.18
N THR A 27 -8.96 4.92 29.18
CA THR A 27 -9.09 5.69 27.94
C THR A 27 -7.75 5.85 27.22
N VAL A 28 -6.67 6.13 27.93
CA VAL A 28 -5.33 6.24 27.33
C VAL A 28 -4.88 4.91 26.73
N VAL A 29 -5.07 3.80 27.43
CA VAL A 29 -4.72 2.47 26.88
C VAL A 29 -5.56 2.13 25.64
N MET A 30 -6.85 2.45 25.64
CA MET A 30 -7.71 2.23 24.46
C MET A 30 -7.29 3.09 23.27
N LEU A 31 -6.93 4.35 23.48
CA LEU A 31 -6.42 5.23 22.42
C LEU A 31 -5.07 4.77 21.88
N LEU A 32 -4.17 4.31 22.76
CA LEU A 32 -2.89 3.73 22.35
C LEU A 32 -3.08 2.41 21.60
N ALA A 33 -3.99 1.55 22.04
CA ALA A 33 -4.31 0.30 21.36
C ALA A 33 -4.96 0.55 20.00
N ALA A 34 -5.92 1.49 19.91
CA ALA A 34 -6.53 1.90 18.65
C ALA A 34 -5.47 2.52 17.71
N GLY A 35 -4.62 3.40 18.21
CA GLY A 35 -3.50 3.99 17.47
C GLY A 35 -2.48 2.94 17.00
N TYR A 36 -2.17 1.96 17.83
CA TYR A 36 -1.27 0.85 17.51
C TYR A 36 -1.86 -0.07 16.44
N LEU A 37 -3.13 -0.48 16.58
CA LEU A 37 -3.82 -1.29 15.58
C LEU A 37 -3.94 -0.55 14.25
N TYR A 38 -4.28 0.73 14.30
CA TYR A 38 -4.33 1.62 13.15
C TYR A 38 -2.96 1.74 12.46
N TYR A 39 -1.89 1.90 13.22
CA TYR A 39 -0.54 2.01 12.69
C TYR A 39 -0.08 0.67 12.10
N ARG A 40 -0.30 -0.44 12.83
CA ARG A 40 0.08 -1.79 12.40
C ARG A 40 -0.59 -2.16 11.08
N ASP A 41 -1.90 -1.95 10.94
CA ASP A 41 -2.64 -2.28 9.72
C ASP A 41 -2.11 -1.52 8.50
N ARG A 42 -1.63 -0.28 8.70
CA ARG A 42 -1.14 0.60 7.62
C ARG A 42 0.37 0.55 7.36
N THR A 43 1.14 -0.12 8.22
CA THR A 43 2.61 -0.16 8.13
C THR A 43 3.20 -1.56 8.18
N ALA A 44 2.44 -2.57 8.59
CA ALA A 44 2.88 -3.95 8.51
C ALA A 44 3.24 -4.26 7.06
N ILE A 45 4.49 -4.70 6.86
CA ILE A 45 4.92 -5.24 5.58
C ILE A 45 4.04 -6.48 5.34
N PRO A 46 3.24 -6.47 4.28
CA PRO A 46 2.40 -7.60 4.02
C PRO A 46 3.18 -8.88 3.77
N VAL A 47 2.59 -10.00 4.19
CA VAL A 47 3.14 -11.32 3.87
C VAL A 47 3.18 -11.46 2.34
N PRO A 48 4.29 -11.90 1.73
CA PRO A 48 4.36 -12.16 0.31
C PRO A 48 3.15 -12.95 -0.18
N SER A 49 2.48 -12.46 -1.23
CA SER A 49 1.34 -13.16 -1.76
C SER A 49 1.82 -14.27 -2.68
N ASN A 50 1.90 -15.48 -2.14
CA ASN A 50 2.30 -16.70 -2.88
C ASN A 50 1.22 -17.18 -3.86
N VAL A 51 0.51 -16.25 -4.50
CA VAL A 51 -0.66 -16.55 -5.36
C VAL A 51 -0.22 -16.95 -6.77
N LEU A 52 1.03 -16.71 -7.16
CA LEU A 52 1.55 -17.11 -8.47
C LEU A 52 2.54 -18.25 -8.29
N LYS A 53 2.03 -19.49 -8.24
CA LYS A 53 2.88 -20.66 -8.39
C LYS A 53 3.14 -20.84 -9.88
N PRO A 54 4.39 -20.73 -10.35
CA PRO A 54 4.68 -21.06 -11.74
C PRO A 54 4.28 -22.52 -12.02
N GLY A 55 3.70 -22.77 -13.19
CA GLY A 55 3.57 -24.14 -13.70
C GLY A 55 4.95 -24.82 -13.67
N ASN A 56 5.00 -26.10 -13.29
CA ASN A 56 6.25 -26.80 -12.98
C ASN A 56 7.23 -26.96 -14.16
N ASP A 57 6.85 -26.61 -15.40
CA ASP A 57 7.55 -27.05 -16.61
C ASP A 57 8.03 -25.92 -17.56
N THR A 58 8.22 -24.68 -17.09
CA THR A 58 8.75 -23.62 -17.97
C THR A 58 10.27 -23.68 -18.10
N ARG A 59 10.77 -23.92 -19.33
CA ARG A 59 12.20 -23.84 -19.69
C ARG A 59 12.40 -22.92 -20.89
N LEU A 60 13.20 -21.87 -20.71
CA LEU A 60 13.65 -20.98 -21.78
C LEU A 60 15.03 -21.43 -22.29
N ALA A 61 15.21 -21.48 -23.60
CA ALA A 61 16.52 -21.58 -24.24
C ALA A 61 16.89 -20.25 -24.90
N VAL A 62 18.18 -19.90 -24.81
CA VAL A 62 18.73 -18.80 -25.61
C VAL A 62 19.16 -19.40 -26.95
N VAL A 63 18.58 -18.89 -28.03
CA VAL A 63 19.02 -19.19 -29.39
C VAL A 63 19.84 -17.99 -29.86
N THR A 64 21.12 -18.21 -30.14
CA THR A 64 22.05 -17.19 -30.62
C THR A 64 22.42 -17.50 -32.07
N GLU A 65 22.19 -16.53 -32.94
CA GLU A 65 22.63 -16.52 -34.34
C GLU A 65 23.51 -15.28 -34.57
N PRO A 66 24.34 -15.22 -35.63
CA PRO A 66 25.11 -14.02 -35.92
C PRO A 66 24.20 -12.80 -36.07
N GLY A 67 24.32 -11.84 -35.14
CA GLY A 67 23.54 -10.60 -35.11
C GLY A 67 22.17 -10.69 -34.43
N PHE A 68 21.81 -11.83 -33.82
CA PHE A 68 20.53 -11.97 -33.14
C PHE A 68 20.61 -12.92 -31.93
N SER A 69 19.90 -12.57 -30.87
CA SER A 69 19.64 -13.48 -29.75
C SER A 69 18.16 -13.42 -29.40
N ALA A 70 17.55 -14.59 -29.28
CA ALA A 70 16.18 -14.75 -28.83
C ALA A 70 16.09 -15.71 -27.65
N PHE A 71 15.08 -15.48 -26.82
CA PHE A 71 14.62 -16.46 -25.84
C PHE A 71 13.46 -17.24 -26.46
N VAL A 72 13.57 -18.56 -26.51
CA VAL A 72 12.52 -19.46 -27.01
C VAL A 72 12.04 -20.33 -25.85
N ALA A 73 10.73 -20.36 -25.62
CA ALA A 73 10.14 -21.29 -24.68
C ALA A 73 10.08 -22.70 -25.28
N LEU A 74 10.70 -23.66 -24.60
CA LEU A 74 10.75 -25.04 -25.06
C LEU A 74 9.51 -25.84 -24.60
N VAL A 75 8.98 -25.56 -23.40
CA VAL A 75 7.75 -26.12 -22.80
C VAL A 75 7.27 -25.16 -21.69
N GLY A 76 5.99 -25.19 -21.31
CA GLY A 76 5.43 -24.51 -20.12
C GLY A 76 4.75 -23.16 -20.36
N GLU A 77 4.12 -22.59 -19.32
CA GLU A 77 3.56 -21.22 -19.35
C GLU A 77 4.70 -20.22 -19.56
N GLN A 78 4.68 -19.51 -20.69
CA GLN A 78 5.75 -18.59 -21.10
C GLN A 78 5.75 -17.29 -20.29
N GLU A 79 4.65 -16.98 -19.62
CA GLU A 79 4.41 -15.70 -18.96
C GLU A 79 3.92 -15.91 -17.53
N LEU A 80 4.50 -15.16 -16.60
CA LEU A 80 3.98 -15.03 -15.24
C LEU A 80 3.29 -13.66 -15.11
N THR A 81 1.97 -13.63 -15.23
CA THR A 81 1.23 -12.37 -15.13
C THR A 81 1.17 -11.90 -13.67
N VAL A 82 1.97 -10.88 -13.34
CA VAL A 82 2.04 -10.31 -11.98
C VAL A 82 0.86 -9.38 -11.69
N MET A 83 0.47 -8.55 -12.66
CA MET A 83 -0.61 -7.58 -12.53
C MET A 83 -1.49 -7.60 -13.80
N ASP A 84 -2.64 -8.26 -13.72
CA ASP A 84 -3.64 -8.28 -14.80
C ASP A 84 -4.75 -7.26 -14.51
N PHE A 85 -4.60 -6.03 -15.02
CA PHE A 85 -5.64 -5.01 -14.91
C PHE A 85 -6.65 -5.03 -16.06
N THR A 86 -6.57 -6.01 -16.96
CA THR A 86 -7.65 -6.27 -17.93
C THR A 86 -8.85 -6.94 -17.26
N ARG A 87 -8.66 -7.47 -16.05
CA ARG A 87 -9.70 -8.03 -15.20
C ARG A 87 -9.93 -7.10 -14.00
N PRO A 88 -11.07 -6.39 -13.93
CA PRO A 88 -11.38 -5.54 -12.78
C PRO A 88 -11.34 -6.32 -11.47
N MET A 89 -10.85 -5.67 -10.42
CA MET A 89 -10.87 -6.18 -9.06
C MET A 89 -11.42 -5.13 -8.09
N PRO A 90 -11.92 -5.53 -6.91
CA PRO A 90 -12.20 -4.58 -5.84
C PRO A 90 -10.95 -3.76 -5.50
N LEU A 91 -11.12 -2.46 -5.29
CA LEU A 91 -10.03 -1.55 -4.91
C LEU A 91 -10.10 -1.12 -3.44
N ASP A 92 -11.26 -1.30 -2.79
CA ASP A 92 -11.48 -0.98 -1.37
C ASP A 92 -12.54 -1.91 -0.74
N PRO A 93 -12.14 -2.89 0.10
CA PRO A 93 -10.76 -3.36 0.27
C PRO A 93 -10.28 -4.10 -1.00
N PRO A 94 -8.98 -4.09 -1.29
CA PRO A 94 -8.43 -4.91 -2.35
C PRO A 94 -8.50 -6.41 -2.00
N PRO A 95 -8.46 -7.31 -3.00
CA PRO A 95 -8.46 -8.75 -2.75
C PRO A 95 -7.18 -9.21 -2.04
N ASP A 96 -7.20 -10.43 -1.50
CA ASP A 96 -6.06 -11.02 -0.82
C ASP A 96 -4.78 -10.95 -1.66
N GLY A 97 -3.68 -10.54 -1.01
CA GLY A 97 -2.40 -10.40 -1.65
C GLY A 97 -2.18 -9.08 -2.39
N TRP A 98 -3.13 -8.15 -2.33
CA TRP A 98 -3.02 -6.76 -2.77
C TRP A 98 -3.19 -5.80 -1.61
N TRP A 99 -2.53 -4.64 -1.69
CA TRP A 99 -2.55 -3.63 -0.64
C TRP A 99 -2.72 -2.23 -1.22
N HIS A 100 -3.69 -1.49 -0.67
CA HIS A 100 -3.84 -0.05 -0.91
C HIS A 100 -3.33 0.73 0.30
N ARG A 101 -2.07 1.17 0.25
CA ARG A 101 -1.48 1.99 1.32
C ARG A 101 -1.88 3.45 1.11
N ARG A 102 -2.58 4.01 2.10
CA ARG A 102 -2.94 5.42 2.18
C ARG A 102 -2.06 6.14 3.19
N PHE A 103 -1.62 7.34 2.86
CA PHE A 103 -0.82 8.16 3.76
C PHE A 103 -1.71 9.00 4.67
N LEU A 104 -1.23 9.31 5.87
CA LEU A 104 -1.97 10.13 6.83
C LEU A 104 -2.04 11.60 6.42
N THR A 105 -0.98 12.08 5.80
CA THR A 105 -0.76 13.51 5.51
C THR A 105 -1.23 13.90 4.11
N ARG A 106 -1.73 12.95 3.32
CA ARG A 106 -2.13 13.14 1.93
C ARG A 106 -3.45 12.43 1.66
N ARG A 107 -4.27 13.02 0.80
CA ARG A 107 -5.43 12.35 0.23
C ARG A 107 -4.94 11.17 -0.63
N ALA A 108 -5.68 10.06 -0.64
CA ALA A 108 -5.38 8.94 -1.52
C ALA A 108 -5.60 9.32 -3.00
N MET A 109 -4.87 8.69 -3.91
CA MET A 109 -5.08 8.84 -5.35
C MET A 109 -6.44 8.24 -5.72
N ASP A 110 -7.05 8.74 -6.78
CA ASP A 110 -8.26 8.15 -7.33
C ASP A 110 -7.88 6.91 -8.17
N LEU A 111 -8.37 5.75 -7.73
CA LEU A 111 -8.16 4.46 -8.36
C LEU A 111 -9.48 3.99 -8.93
N SER A 112 -9.53 3.74 -10.23
CA SER A 112 -10.74 3.26 -10.90
C SER A 112 -10.42 2.36 -12.08
N PHE A 113 -11.36 1.52 -12.48
CA PHE A 113 -11.26 0.75 -13.72
C PHE A 113 -11.98 1.50 -14.85
N GLY A 114 -11.31 1.64 -15.99
CA GLY A 114 -11.85 2.29 -17.19
C GLY A 114 -11.46 1.53 -18.46
N SER A 115 -12.10 1.83 -19.59
CA SER A 115 -11.75 1.23 -20.88
C SER A 115 -10.93 2.20 -21.73
N ILE A 116 -9.82 1.72 -22.28
CA ILE A 116 -8.96 2.43 -23.23
C ILE A 116 -8.88 1.56 -24.49
N GLY A 117 -9.35 2.08 -25.62
CA GLY A 117 -9.32 1.35 -26.88
C GLY A 117 -10.11 0.04 -26.88
N GLY A 118 -11.14 -0.07 -26.03
CA GLY A 118 -11.94 -1.30 -25.87
C GLY A 118 -11.33 -2.33 -24.91
N GLU A 119 -10.14 -2.09 -24.38
CA GLU A 119 -9.52 -2.92 -23.35
C GLU A 119 -9.72 -2.30 -21.97
N GLN A 120 -9.90 -3.15 -20.96
CA GLN A 120 -9.98 -2.68 -19.58
C GLN A 120 -8.58 -2.35 -19.05
N ALA A 121 -8.47 -1.25 -18.30
CA ALA A 121 -7.26 -0.84 -17.63
C ALA A 121 -7.57 -0.25 -16.24
N LEU A 122 -6.58 -0.32 -15.35
CA LEU A 122 -6.57 0.44 -14.11
C LEU A 122 -6.15 1.88 -14.41
N ARG A 123 -6.98 2.84 -14.02
CA ARG A 123 -6.70 4.26 -14.07
C ARG A 123 -6.22 4.74 -12.70
N LEU A 124 -5.13 5.49 -12.71
CA LEU A 124 -4.54 6.14 -11.54
C LEU A 124 -4.57 7.64 -11.78
N ALA A 125 -5.37 8.38 -11.01
CA ALA A 125 -5.43 9.83 -11.12
C ALA A 125 -4.95 10.50 -9.84
N THR A 126 -4.05 11.47 -10.01
CA THR A 126 -3.40 12.19 -8.92
C THR A 126 -3.74 13.67 -8.96
N ASP A 127 -4.16 14.22 -7.84
CA ASP A 127 -4.36 15.66 -7.64
C ASP A 127 -3.93 16.03 -6.22
N ASN A 128 -2.67 16.47 -6.09
CA ASN A 128 -2.02 16.70 -4.79
C ASN A 128 -2.30 15.56 -3.78
N SER A 129 -2.24 14.33 -4.29
CA SER A 129 -2.67 13.11 -3.62
C SER A 129 -1.60 12.05 -3.73
N ALA A 130 -1.54 11.14 -2.76
CA ALA A 130 -0.60 10.03 -2.78
C ALA A 130 -1.21 8.79 -2.11
N SER A 131 -1.00 7.65 -2.73
CA SER A 131 -1.24 6.32 -2.18
C SER A 131 -0.45 5.30 -2.98
N MET A 132 -0.43 4.05 -2.55
CA MET A 132 0.22 2.96 -3.30
C MET A 132 -0.76 1.80 -3.43
N LEU A 133 -0.96 1.28 -4.64
CA LEU A 133 -1.55 -0.03 -4.88
C LEU A 133 -0.42 -0.98 -5.26
N PHE A 134 -0.20 -2.00 -4.45
CA PHE A 134 0.96 -2.89 -4.61
C PHE A 134 0.65 -4.30 -4.15
N ARG A 135 1.44 -5.24 -4.64
CA ARG A 135 1.49 -6.63 -4.19
C ARG A 135 2.93 -7.08 -4.12
N PHE A 136 3.22 -8.01 -3.22
CA PHE A 136 4.53 -8.65 -3.12
C PHE A 136 4.47 -10.00 -3.83
N VAL A 137 5.37 -10.21 -4.78
CA VAL A 137 5.48 -11.44 -5.55
C VAL A 137 6.95 -11.82 -5.62
N GLU A 138 7.24 -13.09 -5.36
CA GLU A 138 8.54 -13.68 -5.64
C GLU A 138 8.53 -14.25 -7.06
N VAL A 139 9.41 -13.73 -7.93
CA VAL A 139 9.49 -14.16 -9.33
C VAL A 139 10.82 -14.88 -9.55
N PRO A 140 10.81 -16.16 -9.98
CA PRO A 140 12.03 -16.88 -10.32
C PRO A 140 12.60 -16.35 -11.65
N LEU A 141 13.56 -15.43 -11.57
CA LEU A 141 14.15 -14.77 -12.76
C LEU A 141 14.95 -15.72 -13.66
N ASP A 142 15.38 -16.87 -13.14
CA ASP A 142 15.94 -17.97 -13.93
C ASP A 142 14.91 -18.58 -14.89
N ARG A 143 13.62 -18.44 -14.59
CA ARG A 143 12.50 -18.90 -15.43
C ARG A 143 11.80 -17.78 -16.20
N TYR A 144 11.73 -16.58 -15.63
CA TYR A 144 11.09 -15.40 -16.22
C TYR A 144 12.05 -14.20 -16.26
N PRO A 145 13.04 -14.20 -17.18
CA PRO A 145 14.06 -13.16 -17.27
C PRO A 145 13.58 -11.90 -18.03
N LEU A 146 12.41 -11.97 -18.68
CA LEU A 146 11.84 -10.88 -19.46
C LEU A 146 10.69 -10.22 -18.70
N LEU A 147 10.78 -8.91 -18.52
CA LEU A 147 9.71 -8.09 -17.95
C LEU A 147 8.99 -7.34 -19.06
N ALA A 148 7.67 -7.53 -19.13
CA ALA A 148 6.79 -6.76 -20.01
C ALA A 148 5.82 -5.93 -19.16
N TRP A 149 5.60 -4.69 -19.57
CA TRP A 149 4.59 -3.81 -18.98
C TRP A 149 3.92 -2.98 -20.07
N ARG A 150 2.72 -2.48 -19.79
CA ARG A 150 2.02 -1.54 -20.64
C ARG A 150 1.32 -0.50 -19.77
N TRP A 151 1.56 0.77 -20.06
CA TRP A 151 0.90 1.90 -19.42
C TRP A 151 0.53 2.94 -20.48
N LEU A 152 -0.40 3.82 -20.13
CA LEU A 152 -0.72 5.02 -20.87
C LEU A 152 -0.59 6.21 -19.93
N ILE A 153 0.06 7.28 -20.40
CA ILE A 153 0.11 8.56 -19.70
C ILE A 153 -0.97 9.43 -20.34
N GLU A 154 -2.08 9.67 -19.62
CA GLU A 154 -3.18 10.51 -20.11
C GLU A 154 -2.84 12.00 -20.00
N ASP A 155 -2.16 12.38 -18.90
CA ASP A 155 -1.82 13.77 -18.57
C ASP A 155 -0.34 13.82 -18.12
N PRO A 156 0.56 14.43 -18.91
CA PRO A 156 1.97 14.53 -18.56
C PRO A 156 2.20 15.56 -17.45
N ILE A 157 3.33 15.43 -16.74
CA ILE A 157 3.73 16.42 -15.75
C ILE A 157 4.41 17.59 -16.49
N GLU A 158 3.75 18.74 -16.51
CA GLU A 158 4.34 19.99 -17.02
C GLU A 158 5.04 20.74 -15.86
N SER A 159 6.37 20.69 -15.83
CA SER A 159 7.17 21.46 -14.86
C SER A 159 8.49 21.93 -15.48
N ASP A 160 8.99 23.06 -15.00
CA ASP A 160 10.33 23.59 -15.29
C ASP A 160 11.44 22.96 -14.41
N ARG A 161 11.09 21.99 -13.57
CA ARG A 161 12.01 21.36 -12.62
C ARG A 161 12.83 20.28 -13.30
N ASP A 162 14.11 20.22 -12.95
CA ASP A 162 15.00 19.16 -13.41
C ASP A 162 14.67 17.84 -12.71
N GLU A 163 14.24 16.85 -13.50
CA GLU A 163 13.85 15.49 -13.10
C GLU A 163 15.00 14.70 -12.45
N LEU A 164 16.26 15.08 -12.70
CA LEU A 164 17.43 14.44 -12.07
C LEU A 164 17.70 14.96 -10.66
N THR A 165 16.89 15.90 -10.18
CA THR A 165 17.00 16.46 -8.84
C THR A 165 15.91 15.93 -7.93
N ARG A 166 16.17 15.96 -6.62
CA ARG A 166 15.16 15.61 -5.62
C ARG A 166 13.87 16.44 -5.75
N ALA A 167 13.97 17.68 -6.21
CA ALA A 167 12.81 18.57 -6.34
C ALA A 167 11.96 18.26 -7.59
N GLY A 168 12.53 17.57 -8.59
CA GLY A 168 11.85 17.15 -9.82
C GLY A 168 11.57 15.64 -9.88
N ASP A 169 11.69 14.90 -8.77
CA ASP A 169 11.56 13.43 -8.73
C ASP A 169 10.11 12.91 -8.94
N ASP A 170 9.21 13.75 -9.45
CA ASP A 170 7.84 13.39 -9.80
C ASP A 170 7.78 12.93 -11.26
N HIS A 171 7.31 11.70 -11.50
CA HIS A 171 7.23 11.12 -12.83
C HIS A 171 5.86 10.50 -13.10
N PRO A 172 5.34 10.58 -14.34
CA PRO A 172 4.08 9.95 -14.70
C PRO A 172 4.16 8.42 -14.70
N ALA A 173 5.33 7.86 -15.02
CA ALA A 173 5.63 6.44 -14.90
C ALA A 173 7.14 6.21 -14.72
N ARG A 174 7.52 5.27 -13.86
CA ARG A 174 8.92 4.91 -13.63
C ARG A 174 9.07 3.42 -13.34
N LEU A 175 10.16 2.85 -13.81
CA LEU A 175 10.56 1.49 -13.51
C LEU A 175 11.88 1.50 -12.72
N PHE A 176 11.94 0.69 -11.66
CA PHE A 176 13.16 0.40 -10.94
C PHE A 176 13.54 -1.08 -11.10
N ILE A 177 14.79 -1.35 -11.45
CA ILE A 177 15.39 -2.68 -11.48
C ILE A 177 16.67 -2.59 -10.63
N SER A 178 16.87 -3.56 -9.74
CA SER A 178 18.02 -3.64 -8.82
C SER A 178 18.64 -5.01 -8.81
#